data_AF-A0A1V6C1S9-F1
#
_entry.id   AF-A0A1V6C1S9-F1
#
_cell.length_a   1.000
_cell.length_b   1.000
_cell.length_c   1.000
_cell.angle_alpha   90.00
_cell.angle_beta   90.00
_cell.angle_gamma   90.00
#
_symmetry.space_group_name_H-M   'P 1'
#
loop_
_entity.id
_entity.type
_entity.pdbx_description
1 polymer ?
#
loop_
_entity_poly.entity_id
_entity_poly.type
_entity_poly.pdbx_seq_one_letter_code
_entity_poly.pdbx_strand_id
1 'polypeptide(L)'
;MKGNLTKGAYPLLAILLMLPACYLCAQVQRGECPFYEQFRTLSHHVIIYGWHRPDGTPIQPVYDGHVNTYVDYSHGVRLISNKVLVDGKEHRLQELIEDPVLWPLICGD
;
A
#
# COMPACT_ATOMS: atom_id res chain seq x y z
N MET A 1 -44.99 1.40 29.15
CA MET A 1 -43.99 2.25 29.84
C MET A 1 -42.79 2.37 28.93
N LYS A 2 -42.52 3.57 28.40
CA LYS A 2 -41.44 3.84 27.45
C LYS A 2 -40.13 3.98 28.23
N GLY A 3 -39.17 3.07 28.00
CA GLY A 3 -37.84 3.13 28.60
C GLY A 3 -36.98 4.15 27.86
N ASN A 4 -36.49 5.14 28.58
CA ASN A 4 -35.58 6.18 28.10
C ASN A 4 -34.23 5.56 27.71
N LEU A 5 -33.85 5.64 26.42
CA LEU A 5 -32.44 5.53 26.04
C LEU A 5 -31.72 6.81 26.44
N THR A 6 -30.77 6.65 27.35
CA THR A 6 -29.82 7.68 27.77
C THR A 6 -28.98 8.13 26.57
N LYS A 7 -29.04 9.43 26.29
CA LYS A 7 -28.11 10.12 25.38
C LYS A 7 -26.72 10.11 26.02
N GLY A 8 -25.80 9.35 25.46
CA GLY A 8 -24.41 9.32 25.93
C GLY A 8 -23.47 8.60 24.99
N ALA A 9 -22.48 9.34 24.51
CA ALA A 9 -21.23 8.88 23.89
C ALA A 9 -21.26 8.39 22.43
N TYR A 10 -21.36 9.32 21.47
CA TYR A 10 -20.65 9.18 20.18
C TYR A 10 -20.13 10.53 19.63
N PRO A 11 -19.23 11.28 20.30
CA PRO A 11 -18.53 12.38 19.64
C PRO A 11 -17.34 11.89 18.79
N LEU A 12 -16.85 10.66 19.01
CA LEU A 12 -15.68 10.10 18.31
C LEU A 12 -15.99 9.58 16.90
N LEU A 13 -17.22 9.16 16.62
CA LEU A 13 -17.59 8.64 15.29
C LEU A 13 -17.79 9.76 14.24
N ALA A 14 -18.05 11.00 14.68
CA ALA A 14 -18.27 12.13 13.79
C ALA A 14 -16.96 12.82 13.34
N ILE A 15 -15.84 12.58 14.03
CA ILE A 15 -14.54 13.16 13.67
C ILE A 15 -13.90 12.42 12.48
N LEU A 16 -14.29 11.17 12.22
CA LEU A 16 -13.73 10.37 11.12
C LEU A 16 -14.32 10.73 9.74
N LEU A 17 -15.44 11.46 9.67
CA LEU A 17 -16.13 11.79 8.42
C LEU A 17 -15.82 13.20 7.86
N MET A 18 -14.95 13.96 8.54
CA MET A 18 -14.56 15.32 8.15
C MET A 18 -13.04 15.45 7.94
N LEU A 19 -12.40 14.41 7.41
CA LEU A 19 -11.15 14.62 6.69
C LEU A 19 -11.52 14.98 5.25
N PRO A 20 -11.22 16.20 4.78
CA PRO A 20 -11.32 16.53 3.36
C PRO A 20 -10.56 15.44 2.59
N ALA A 21 -11.13 14.97 1.48
CA ALA A 21 -10.49 14.01 0.57
C ALA A 21 -9.06 14.44 0.12
N CYS A 22 -8.68 15.69 0.40
CA CYS A 22 -7.35 16.25 0.27
C CYS A 22 -6.26 15.56 1.11
N TYR A 23 -6.59 14.84 2.19
CA TYR A 23 -5.60 14.21 3.07
C TYR A 23 -5.19 12.78 2.68
N LEU A 24 -5.77 12.21 1.63
CA LEU A 24 -5.36 10.89 1.11
C LEU A 24 -4.52 10.96 -0.17
N CYS A 25 -3.93 12.13 -0.46
CA CYS A 25 -2.85 12.26 -1.42
C CYS A 25 -1.63 12.71 -0.61
N ALA A 26 -0.67 11.82 -0.35
CA ALA A 26 0.63 12.24 0.13
C ALA A 26 1.26 13.11 -0.97
N GLN A 27 1.12 14.43 -0.85
CA GLN A 27 1.78 15.38 -1.76
C GLN A 27 3.23 15.51 -1.31
N VAL A 28 4.15 15.00 -2.12
CA VAL A 28 5.59 15.12 -1.89
C VAL A 28 5.98 16.60 -1.98
N GLN A 29 6.57 17.14 -0.92
CA GLN A 29 7.04 18.52 -0.86
C GLN A 29 8.42 18.68 -1.51
N ARG A 30 8.79 19.92 -1.86
CA ARG A 30 10.11 20.25 -2.38
C ARG A 30 11.18 19.81 -1.39
N GLY A 31 12.11 18.97 -1.83
CA GLY A 31 13.20 18.45 -1.00
C GLY A 31 12.90 17.12 -0.30
N GLU A 32 11.65 16.64 -0.30
CA GLU A 32 11.30 15.31 0.24
C GLU A 32 11.65 14.17 -0.73
N CYS A 33 11.82 14.49 -2.02
CA CYS A 33 12.36 13.54 -2.99
C CYS A 33 13.38 14.23 -3.92
N PRO A 34 14.41 13.49 -4.37
CA PRO A 34 15.42 14.03 -5.29
C PRO A 34 14.86 14.44 -6.66
N PHE A 35 13.67 13.94 -7.01
CA PHE A 35 13.09 14.07 -8.35
C PHE A 35 11.97 15.11 -8.42
N TYR A 36 11.74 15.86 -7.34
CA TYR A 36 10.65 16.84 -7.23
C TYR A 36 10.60 17.80 -8.41
N GLU A 37 11.74 18.36 -8.81
CA GLU A 37 11.81 19.31 -9.93
C GLU A 37 11.48 18.65 -11.27
N GLN A 38 11.78 17.36 -11.44
CA GLN A 38 11.53 16.63 -12.67
C GLN A 38 10.04 16.38 -12.90
N PHE A 39 9.27 16.04 -11.86
CA PHE A 39 7.85 15.68 -12.05
C PHE A 39 6.85 16.78 -11.74
N ARG A 40 7.25 17.88 -11.09
CA ARG A 40 6.32 18.97 -10.78
C ARG A 40 5.67 19.59 -12.02
N THR A 41 6.24 19.36 -13.20
CA THR A 41 5.72 19.81 -14.50
C THR A 41 4.85 18.77 -15.20
N LEU A 42 4.81 17.53 -14.71
CA LEU A 42 4.08 16.40 -15.31
C LEU A 42 2.72 16.20 -14.62
N SER A 43 1.74 17.05 -14.95
CA SER A 43 0.43 17.12 -14.26
C SER A 43 -0.45 15.86 -14.37
N HIS A 44 -0.13 14.94 -15.27
CA HIS A 44 -0.91 13.72 -15.54
C HIS A 44 -0.07 12.45 -15.53
N HIS A 45 1.09 12.49 -14.90
CA HIS A 45 1.96 11.33 -14.78
C HIS A 45 2.08 10.88 -13.33
N VAL A 46 2.38 9.60 -13.16
CA VAL A 46 2.75 9.03 -11.87
C VAL A 46 4.21 8.60 -11.95
N ILE A 47 4.96 8.90 -10.91
CA ILE A 47 6.30 8.36 -10.71
C ILE A 47 6.23 7.42 -9.52
N ILE A 48 6.63 6.18 -9.76
CA ILE A 48 6.77 5.18 -8.71
C ILE A 48 8.18 5.34 -8.13
N TYR A 49 8.26 6.00 -6.98
CA TYR A 49 9.49 6.08 -6.21
C TYR A 49 9.54 4.90 -5.26
N GLY A 50 10.42 3.95 -5.55
CA GLY A 50 10.40 2.61 -4.95
C GLY A 50 11.69 2.21 -4.22
N TRP A 51 11.97 0.92 -4.31
CA TRP A 51 12.97 0.21 -3.51
C TRP A 51 14.38 0.77 -3.71
N HIS A 52 15.02 1.10 -2.60
CA HIS A 52 16.45 1.41 -2.54
C HIS A 52 17.16 0.26 -1.85
N ARG A 53 18.40 0.00 -2.25
CA ARG A 53 19.32 -0.82 -1.47
C ARG A 53 19.56 -0.17 -0.10
N PRO A 54 20.07 -0.92 0.89
CA PRO A 54 20.43 -0.35 2.20
C PRO A 54 21.41 0.83 2.12
N ASP A 55 22.21 0.91 1.05
CA ASP A 55 23.15 1.99 0.77
C ASP A 55 22.50 3.23 0.10
N GLY A 56 21.18 3.21 -0.13
CA GLY A 56 20.44 4.29 -0.79
C GLY A 56 20.49 4.26 -2.32
N THR A 57 21.13 3.26 -2.94
CA THR A 57 21.14 3.12 -4.40
C THR A 57 19.75 2.70 -4.89
N PRO A 58 19.14 3.41 -5.84
CA PRO A 58 17.85 3.01 -6.39
C PRO A 58 17.97 1.67 -7.13
N ILE A 59 17.07 0.74 -6.84
CA ILE A 59 17.00 -0.55 -7.55
C ILE A 59 16.38 -0.34 -8.94
N GLN A 60 15.44 0.60 -9.05
CA GLN A 60 14.84 1.01 -10.31
C GLN A 60 15.21 2.47 -10.60
N PRO A 61 15.68 2.80 -11.82
CA PRO A 61 15.83 4.18 -12.26
C PRO A 61 14.50 4.94 -12.21
N VAL A 62 14.58 6.26 -12.16
CA VAL A 62 13.40 7.13 -12.30
C VAL A 62 12.74 6.85 -13.65
N TYR A 63 11.43 6.60 -13.61
CA TYR A 63 10.62 6.40 -14.80
C TYR A 63 9.32 7.18 -14.68
N ASP A 64 9.07 8.04 -15.67
CA ASP A 64 7.94 8.97 -15.73
C ASP A 64 7.01 8.67 -16.91
N GLY A 65 7.15 7.51 -17.57
CA GLY A 65 6.31 7.13 -18.71
C GLY A 65 4.89 6.70 -18.35
N HIS A 66 4.54 6.57 -17.07
CA HIS A 66 3.20 6.18 -16.64
C HIS A 66 2.29 7.40 -16.52
N VAL A 67 1.22 7.43 -17.30
CA VAL A 67 0.13 8.40 -17.11
C VAL A 67 -0.69 8.03 -15.88
N ASN A 68 -1.38 8.98 -15.27
CA ASN A 68 -2.16 8.79 -14.04
C ASN A 68 -3.39 7.88 -14.19
N THR A 69 -3.72 7.46 -15.41
CA THR A 69 -4.74 6.45 -15.72
C THR A 69 -4.16 5.05 -15.93
N TYR A 70 -2.83 4.91 -15.95
CA TYR A 70 -2.16 3.63 -16.08
C TYR A 70 -2.24 2.85 -14.76
N VAL A 71 -2.57 1.57 -14.84
CA VAL A 71 -2.72 0.68 -13.69
C VAL A 71 -1.82 -0.53 -13.90
N ASP A 72 -0.85 -0.71 -13.01
CA ASP A 72 0.04 -1.86 -12.95
C ASP A 72 -0.15 -2.67 -11.66
N TYR A 73 0.72 -3.65 -11.43
CA TYR A 73 0.67 -4.50 -10.24
C TYR A 73 0.95 -3.74 -8.93
N SER A 74 1.54 -2.54 -9.00
CA SER A 74 1.79 -1.69 -7.83
C SER A 74 0.55 -0.90 -7.39
N HIS A 75 -0.50 -0.88 -8.21
CA HIS A 75 -1.75 -0.21 -7.91
C HIS A 75 -2.71 -1.11 -7.12
N GLY A 76 -3.01 -0.70 -5.88
CA GLY A 76 -4.08 -1.26 -5.07
C GLY A 76 -3.69 -2.46 -4.18
N VAL A 77 -4.68 -2.98 -3.46
CA VAL A 77 -4.53 -4.15 -2.57
C VAL A 77 -5.07 -5.38 -3.29
N ARG A 78 -4.27 -6.45 -3.31
CA ARG A 78 -4.69 -7.75 -3.86
C ARG A 78 -5.02 -8.70 -2.73
N LEU A 79 -6.26 -9.19 -2.72
CA LEU A 79 -6.64 -10.27 -1.82
C LEU A 79 -6.08 -11.57 -2.36
N ILE A 80 -5.37 -12.29 -1.50
CA ILE A 80 -4.85 -13.62 -1.78
C ILE A 80 -5.51 -14.63 -0.85
N SER A 81 -5.64 -15.87 -1.30
CA SER A 81 -6.14 -16.96 -0.46
C SER A 81 -5.18 -17.18 0.71
N ASN A 82 -5.71 -17.28 1.93
CA ASN A 82 -4.90 -17.71 3.07
C ASN A 82 -4.65 -19.23 3.09
N LYS A 83 -5.29 -19.98 2.19
CA LYS A 83 -5.11 -21.43 2.04
C LYS A 83 -4.18 -21.73 0.87
N VAL A 84 -3.16 -22.53 1.11
CA VAL A 84 -2.18 -22.99 0.12
C VAL A 84 -2.18 -24.52 0.11
N LEU A 85 -2.13 -25.15 -1.07
CA LEU A 85 -1.92 -26.59 -1.18
C LEU A 85 -0.45 -26.87 -1.54
N VAL A 86 0.22 -27.66 -0.72
CA VAL A 86 1.56 -28.21 -0.98
C VAL A 86 1.45 -29.73 -0.96
N ASP A 87 1.79 -30.38 -2.07
CA ASP A 87 1.71 -31.84 -2.23
C ASP A 87 0.37 -32.46 -1.78
N GLY A 88 -0.73 -31.76 -2.06
CA GLY A 88 -2.09 -32.20 -1.69
C GLY A 88 -2.50 -31.93 -0.25
N LYS A 89 -1.61 -31.38 0.59
CA LYS A 89 -1.91 -30.95 1.96
C LYS A 89 -2.24 -29.46 2.01
N GLU A 90 -3.30 -29.09 2.71
CA GLU A 90 -3.66 -27.68 2.94
C GLU A 90 -2.79 -27.09 4.07
N HIS A 91 -2.28 -25.89 3.83
CA HIS A 91 -1.49 -25.07 4.75
C HIS A 91 -2.09 -23.66 4.83
N ARG A 92 -1.85 -22.96 5.94
CA ARG A 92 -2.07 -21.50 5.98
C ARG A 92 -0.86 -20.78 5.41
N LEU A 93 -1.08 -19.73 4.64
CA LEU A 93 0.01 -18.97 4.01
C LEU A 93 1.04 -18.47 5.04
N GLN A 94 0.56 -18.01 6.20
CA GLN A 94 1.41 -17.54 7.31
C GLN A 94 2.34 -18.65 7.82
N GLU A 95 1.82 -19.86 8.03
CA GLU A 95 2.60 -21.01 8.49
C GLU A 95 3.66 -21.42 7.47
N LEU A 96 3.32 -21.34 6.18
CA LEU A 96 4.24 -21.71 5.09
C LEU A 96 5.39 -20.70 4.95
N ILE A 97 5.14 -19.40 5.15
CA ILE A 97 6.17 -18.35 5.15
C ILE A 97 7.13 -18.50 6.35
N GLU A 98 6.65 -18.99 7.48
CA GLU A 98 7.46 -19.22 8.69
C GLU A 98 8.23 -20.55 8.67
N ASP A 99 7.85 -21.48 7.79
CA ASP A 99 8.46 -22.81 7.69
C ASP A 99 9.86 -22.73 7.04
N PRO A 100 10.94 -23.16 7.71
CA PRO A 100 12.32 -23.01 7.22
C PRO A 100 12.61 -23.82 5.94
N VAL A 101 11.77 -24.79 5.59
CA VAL A 101 11.89 -25.62 4.39
C VAL A 101 10.93 -25.16 3.29
N LEU A 102 9.72 -24.73 3.64
CA LEU A 102 8.67 -24.43 2.65
C LEU A 102 8.62 -22.95 2.22
N TRP A 103 9.16 -22.01 3.00
CA TRP A 103 9.15 -20.59 2.66
C TRP A 103 9.70 -20.23 1.26
N PRO A 104 10.72 -20.94 0.69
CA PRO A 104 11.23 -20.61 -0.64
C PRO A 104 10.20 -20.79 -1.76
N LEU A 105 9.15 -21.59 -1.54
CA LEU A 105 8.06 -21.78 -2.51
C LEU A 105 7.24 -20.50 -2.77
N ILE A 106 7.31 -19.52 -1.88
CA ILE A 106 6.58 -18.24 -1.98
C ILE A 106 7.51 -17.08 -2.33
N CYS A 107 8.69 -17.04 -1.70
CA CYS A 107 9.58 -15.88 -1.78
C CYS A 107 10.74 -16.06 -2.77
N GLY A 108 11.02 -17.29 -3.23
CA GLY A 108 12.22 -17.60 -4.02
C GLY A 108 13.48 -17.76 -3.15
N ASP A 109 14.58 -18.07 -3.82
CA ASP A 109 15.93 -18.20 -3.22
C ASP A 109 16.59 -16.84 -2.92
#